data_AF-A0A9X3ETY6-F1
#
_entry.id   AF-A0A9X3ETY6-F1
#
_cell.length_a   1.000
_cell.length_b   1.000
_cell.length_c   1.000
_cell.angle_alpha   90.00
_cell.angle_beta   90.00
_cell.angle_gamma   90.00
#
_symmetry.space_group_name_H-M   'P 1'
#
loop_
_entity.id
_entity.type
_entity.pdbx_description
1 polymer ?
#
loop_
_entity_poly.entity_id
_entity_poly.type
_entity_poly.pdbx_seq_one_letter_code
_entity_poly.pdbx_strand_id
1 'polypeptide(L)'
;MLRVVVASFVLAVSGCIFFPPAGDTDSDSGTGGQTGADLFIAVGDSGAIVRSTNGADWVISTSGITTALNDVAYGGEMYVAVGQAGKILHSDDGVEWSASSSPSTRDLYAVRWHGTRFIAVGGDYSVGAETLESDDGITWTRPDLPAPKHMLVDLAGDGVTLVAIGNYQADAMNFGAFNWQDGVGWVQRVDGSPTGDRYSALGHGAPNFAMLGPIKSAYSGDGLTWNYTPLFNLAADPRGLTYGPGGWIAVGGGGQILASADAITWLVRASPFMTNLNDVASDGQRHVAVGVGGNIAYSPDGLTWTAVTPPLTSELRGVAHTRQ
;
A
#
# COMPACT_ATOMS: atom_id res chain seq x y z
N MET A 1 32.22 46.54 -47.25
CA MET A 1 31.64 47.06 -45.99
C MET A 1 30.17 47.32 -46.25
N LEU A 2 29.27 46.40 -45.87
CA LEU A 2 27.85 46.53 -46.18
C LEU A 2 26.96 45.81 -45.15
N ARG A 3 26.03 46.60 -44.59
CA ARG A 3 24.74 46.29 -43.94
C ARG A 3 24.70 45.30 -42.76
N VAL A 4 24.54 45.88 -41.57
CA VAL A 4 23.95 45.24 -40.38
C VAL A 4 22.43 45.42 -40.43
N VAL A 5 21.67 44.34 -40.29
CA VAL A 5 20.21 44.34 -40.10
C VAL A 5 19.94 44.16 -38.61
N VAL A 6 19.25 45.12 -37.99
CA VAL A 6 18.75 45.03 -36.61
C VAL A 6 17.26 44.69 -36.70
N ALA A 7 16.87 43.54 -36.18
CA ALA A 7 15.47 43.16 -36.01
C ALA A 7 14.99 43.58 -34.61
N SER A 8 14.01 44.48 -34.54
CA SER A 8 13.28 44.84 -33.32
C SER A 8 12.02 43.99 -33.22
N PHE A 9 11.82 43.30 -32.10
CA PHE A 9 10.56 42.63 -31.75
C PHE A 9 9.66 43.58 -30.95
N VAL A 10 8.41 43.72 -31.38
CA VAL A 10 7.36 44.50 -30.73
C VAL A 10 6.51 43.57 -29.86
N LEU A 11 6.30 43.98 -28.60
CA LEU A 11 5.43 43.36 -27.60
C LEU A 11 3.96 43.76 -27.88
N ALA A 12 3.04 42.81 -27.96
CA ALA A 12 1.60 43.09 -28.01
C ALA A 12 0.95 42.70 -26.67
N VAL A 13 0.42 43.70 -25.96
CA VAL A 13 -0.44 43.56 -24.78
C VAL A 13 -1.88 43.74 -25.24
N SER A 14 -2.77 42.79 -24.94
CA SER A 14 -4.22 42.92 -25.19
C SER A 14 -5.02 42.87 -23.89
N GLY A 15 -5.52 44.04 -23.49
CA GLY A 15 -6.93 44.33 -23.19
C GLY A 15 -7.66 43.52 -22.11
N CYS A 16 -7.87 44.16 -20.95
CA CYS A 16 -8.87 43.80 -19.95
C CYS A 16 -10.31 44.12 -20.42
N ILE A 17 -11.30 43.36 -19.94
CA ILE A 17 -12.71 43.75 -19.86
C ILE A 17 -13.30 43.30 -18.52
N PHE A 18 -14.16 44.14 -17.93
CA PHE A 18 -14.73 44.06 -16.58
C PHE A 18 -16.27 44.14 -16.63
N PHE A 19 -16.93 43.73 -15.53
CA PHE A 19 -18.37 43.82 -15.09
C PHE A 19 -19.19 42.50 -15.16
N PRO A 20 -20.19 42.29 -14.25
CA PRO A 20 -20.18 42.20 -12.76
C PRO A 20 -20.81 40.86 -12.27
N PRO A 21 -21.02 40.58 -10.95
CA PRO A 21 -21.40 39.24 -10.48
C PRO A 21 -22.91 39.02 -10.52
N ALA A 22 -23.34 37.93 -11.14
CA ALA A 22 -24.66 37.34 -10.90
C ALA A 22 -24.48 36.17 -9.96
N GLY A 23 -25.13 36.24 -8.79
CA GLY A 23 -25.25 35.10 -7.91
C GLY A 23 -26.11 34.04 -8.57
N ASP A 24 -25.63 32.81 -8.54
CA ASP A 24 -26.47 31.64 -8.72
C ASP A 24 -26.30 30.76 -7.48
N THR A 25 -27.38 30.66 -6.71
CA THR A 25 -27.52 29.66 -5.66
C THR A 25 -27.95 28.37 -6.32
N ASP A 26 -27.00 27.62 -6.86
CA ASP A 26 -27.29 26.24 -7.23
C ASP A 26 -26.94 25.33 -6.05
N SER A 27 -27.99 24.98 -5.32
CA SER A 27 -27.99 23.84 -4.41
C SER A 27 -28.02 22.57 -5.26
N ASP A 28 -26.87 22.19 -5.82
CA ASP A 28 -26.75 20.89 -6.46
C ASP A 28 -26.64 19.82 -5.37
N SER A 29 -27.78 19.21 -5.03
CA SER A 29 -27.84 17.91 -4.38
C SER A 29 -27.51 16.80 -5.38
N GLY A 30 -26.32 16.90 -5.96
CA GLY A 30 -25.85 16.03 -7.03
C GLY A 30 -25.42 14.67 -6.50
N THR A 31 -26.31 13.68 -6.55
CA THR A 31 -25.95 12.26 -6.60
C THR A 31 -25.38 11.91 -7.97
N GLY A 32 -24.30 12.59 -8.36
CA GLY A 32 -23.48 12.26 -9.52
C GLY A 32 -22.37 11.32 -9.09
N GLY A 33 -22.28 10.15 -9.73
CA GLY A 33 -21.17 9.22 -9.55
C GLY A 33 -19.85 9.95 -9.77
N GLN A 34 -19.07 10.10 -8.70
CA GLN A 34 -17.70 10.59 -8.75
C GLN A 34 -16.86 9.48 -9.38
N THR A 35 -16.57 9.60 -10.67
CA THR A 35 -15.48 8.83 -11.29
C THR A 35 -14.18 9.22 -10.58
N GLY A 36 -13.64 8.32 -9.75
CA GLY A 36 -12.29 8.37 -9.18
C GLY A 36 -12.01 9.50 -8.20
N ALA A 37 -12.72 9.56 -7.06
CA ALA A 37 -12.22 10.37 -5.94
C ALA A 37 -10.92 9.78 -5.40
N ASP A 38 -9.93 10.62 -5.11
CA ASP A 38 -8.71 10.23 -4.39
C ASP A 38 -9.09 9.86 -2.95
N LEU A 39 -9.10 8.56 -2.65
CA LEU A 39 -9.51 8.04 -1.35
C LEU A 39 -8.39 7.23 -0.72
N PHE A 40 -8.28 7.38 0.59
CA PHE A 40 -7.81 6.31 1.44
C PHE A 40 -8.94 5.29 1.60
N ILE A 41 -8.62 4.01 1.42
CA ILE A 41 -9.47 2.88 1.74
C ILE A 41 -8.74 2.03 2.77
N ALA A 42 -9.40 1.72 3.88
CA ALA A 42 -8.90 0.75 4.86
C ALA A 42 -9.89 -0.41 4.99
N VAL A 43 -9.35 -1.62 5.09
CA VAL A 43 -10.10 -2.87 5.14
C VAL A 43 -9.72 -3.70 6.36
N GLY A 44 -10.58 -4.61 6.81
CA GLY A 44 -10.27 -5.41 7.98
C GLY A 44 -11.26 -6.51 8.35
N ASP A 45 -11.31 -6.80 9.65
CA ASP A 45 -12.09 -7.86 10.24
C ASP A 45 -13.60 -7.71 9.98
N SER A 46 -14.30 -8.83 9.94
CA SER A 46 -15.75 -8.87 9.73
C SER A 46 -16.21 -8.17 8.43
N GLY A 47 -15.35 -8.11 7.42
CA GLY A 47 -15.64 -7.43 6.15
C GLY A 47 -15.63 -5.91 6.27
N ALA A 48 -14.94 -5.35 7.27
CA ALA A 48 -14.84 -3.90 7.46
C ALA A 48 -14.23 -3.22 6.23
N ILE A 49 -14.88 -2.15 5.77
CA ILE A 49 -14.33 -1.21 4.78
C ILE A 49 -14.69 0.20 5.23
N VAL A 50 -13.69 1.07 5.30
CA VAL A 50 -13.86 2.50 5.59
C VAL A 50 -13.08 3.31 4.57
N ARG A 51 -13.60 4.49 4.23
CA ARG A 51 -12.99 5.40 3.25
C ARG A 51 -12.84 6.81 3.78
N SER A 52 -11.85 7.54 3.27
CA SER A 52 -11.62 8.94 3.60
C SER A 52 -10.97 9.69 2.44
N THR A 53 -11.35 10.95 2.22
CA THR A 53 -10.69 11.85 1.27
C THR A 53 -9.53 12.64 1.87
N ASN A 54 -9.38 12.62 3.20
CA ASN A 54 -8.43 13.48 3.91
C ASN A 54 -7.67 12.77 5.04
N GLY A 55 -7.93 11.48 5.27
CA GLY A 55 -7.32 10.69 6.35
C GLY A 55 -7.80 11.04 7.76
N ALA A 56 -8.66 12.06 7.91
CA ALA A 56 -9.18 12.56 9.19
C ALA A 56 -10.66 12.23 9.40
N ASP A 57 -11.47 12.32 8.35
CA ASP A 57 -12.90 12.04 8.38
C ASP A 57 -13.18 10.74 7.62
N TRP A 58 -13.73 9.74 8.30
CA TRP A 58 -13.92 8.40 7.74
C TRP A 58 -15.38 7.99 7.72
N VAL A 59 -15.76 7.33 6.63
CA VAL A 59 -17.12 6.84 6.39
C VAL A 59 -17.06 5.34 6.10
N ILE A 60 -18.01 4.59 6.64
CA ILE A 60 -18.12 3.15 6.38
C ILE A 60 -18.63 2.91 4.95
N SER A 61 -18.04 1.93 4.27
CA SER A 61 -18.56 1.32 3.04
C SER A 61 -19.04 -0.10 3.36
N THR A 62 -20.14 -0.54 2.74
CA THR A 62 -20.65 -1.91 2.95
C THR A 62 -19.95 -2.86 1.98
N SER A 63 -19.38 -3.95 2.51
CA SER A 63 -18.67 -4.97 1.72
C SER A 63 -19.55 -6.15 1.30
N GLY A 64 -20.71 -6.34 1.92
CA GLY A 64 -21.60 -7.47 1.69
C GLY A 64 -21.09 -8.82 2.25
N ILE A 65 -19.96 -8.83 2.96
CA ILE A 65 -19.36 -10.05 3.53
C ILE A 65 -19.03 -9.88 5.02
N THR A 66 -18.81 -11.01 5.70
CA THR A 66 -18.38 -11.05 7.11
C THR A 66 -17.00 -11.68 7.30
N THR A 67 -16.36 -12.09 6.20
CA THR A 67 -14.99 -12.63 6.20
C THR A 67 -13.98 -11.48 6.28
N ALA A 68 -12.86 -11.69 6.98
CA ALA A 68 -11.84 -10.65 7.11
C ALA A 68 -11.17 -10.36 5.76
N LEU A 69 -10.98 -9.07 5.48
CA LEU A 69 -10.17 -8.54 4.40
C LEU A 69 -8.79 -8.19 4.96
N ASN A 70 -7.72 -8.63 4.30
CA ASN A 70 -6.35 -8.50 4.77
C ASN A 70 -5.63 -7.31 4.15
N ASP A 71 -5.88 -7.01 2.89
CA ASP A 71 -5.18 -5.94 2.16
C ASP A 71 -6.06 -5.37 1.04
N VAL A 72 -5.73 -4.16 0.60
CA VAL A 72 -6.41 -3.44 -0.47
C VAL A 72 -5.38 -2.73 -1.34
N ALA A 73 -5.65 -2.62 -2.63
CA ALA A 73 -4.84 -1.85 -3.57
C ALA A 73 -5.72 -1.08 -4.54
N TYR A 74 -5.18 0.01 -5.08
CA TYR A 74 -5.75 0.73 -6.21
C TYR A 74 -4.85 0.56 -7.44
N GLY A 75 -5.47 0.42 -8.61
CA GLY A 75 -4.79 0.31 -9.89
C GLY A 75 -5.79 -0.01 -11.00
N GLY A 76 -5.41 0.25 -12.26
CA GLY A 76 -6.34 0.00 -13.37
C GLY A 76 -7.69 0.72 -13.24
N GLU A 77 -7.69 1.90 -12.58
CA GLU A 77 -8.89 2.72 -12.30
C GLU A 77 -9.89 2.14 -11.28
N MET A 78 -9.48 1.15 -10.47
CA MET A 78 -10.35 0.52 -9.48
C MET A 78 -9.62 0.14 -8.19
N TYR A 79 -10.39 -0.10 -7.13
CA TYR A 79 -9.93 -0.69 -5.89
C TYR A 79 -10.18 -2.21 -5.89
N VAL A 80 -9.24 -2.96 -5.35
CA VAL A 80 -9.36 -4.40 -5.09
C VAL A 80 -8.99 -4.67 -3.64
N ALA A 81 -9.86 -5.36 -2.92
CA ALA A 81 -9.60 -5.86 -1.57
C ALA A 81 -9.53 -7.40 -1.58
N VAL A 82 -8.53 -7.96 -0.90
CA VAL A 82 -8.33 -9.42 -0.79
C VAL A 82 -8.38 -9.85 0.67
N GLY A 83 -8.73 -11.12 0.92
CA GLY A 83 -8.89 -11.59 2.29
C GLY A 83 -8.87 -13.10 2.48
N GLN A 84 -9.38 -13.52 3.63
CA GLN A 84 -9.42 -14.92 4.03
C GLN A 84 -10.31 -15.75 3.12
N ALA A 85 -10.06 -17.06 3.07
CA ALA A 85 -10.82 -18.01 2.26
C ALA A 85 -10.98 -17.58 0.80
N GLY A 86 -9.91 -17.01 0.22
CA GLY A 86 -9.82 -16.56 -1.17
C GLY A 86 -10.78 -15.43 -1.54
N LYS A 87 -11.29 -14.66 -0.57
CA LYS A 87 -12.22 -13.55 -0.85
C LYS A 87 -11.51 -12.43 -1.60
N ILE A 88 -12.18 -11.93 -2.64
CA ILE A 88 -11.75 -10.79 -3.44
C ILE A 88 -12.98 -9.94 -3.70
N LEU A 89 -12.88 -8.64 -3.44
CA LEU A 89 -13.88 -7.64 -3.76
C LEU A 89 -13.26 -6.56 -4.64
N HIS A 90 -14.06 -5.91 -5.47
CA HIS A 90 -13.67 -4.75 -6.25
C HIS A 90 -14.66 -3.59 -6.11
N SER A 91 -14.20 -2.40 -6.44
CA SER A 91 -15.01 -1.17 -6.47
C SER A 91 -14.38 -0.14 -7.40
N ASP A 92 -15.17 0.56 -8.20
CA ASP A 92 -14.69 1.64 -9.07
C ASP A 92 -14.66 3.00 -8.34
N ASP A 93 -15.40 3.13 -7.24
CA ASP A 93 -15.60 4.40 -6.51
C ASP A 93 -15.21 4.35 -5.03
N GLY A 94 -14.85 3.17 -4.51
CA GLY A 94 -14.55 2.93 -3.09
C GLY A 94 -15.78 2.96 -2.16
N VAL A 95 -16.97 3.22 -2.70
CA VAL A 95 -18.24 3.32 -1.99
C VAL A 95 -18.99 1.98 -2.06
N GLU A 96 -19.24 1.51 -3.27
CA GLU A 96 -19.98 0.27 -3.53
C GLU A 96 -19.02 -0.85 -3.91
N TRP A 97 -19.13 -1.98 -3.22
CA TRP A 97 -18.20 -3.10 -3.39
C TRP A 97 -18.93 -4.33 -3.90
N SER A 98 -18.35 -4.96 -4.93
CA SER A 98 -18.87 -6.19 -5.54
C SER A 98 -17.88 -7.34 -5.38
N ALA A 99 -18.39 -8.56 -5.28
CA ALA A 99 -17.54 -9.73 -5.22
C ALA A 99 -16.89 -10.03 -6.59
N SER A 100 -15.58 -10.28 -6.58
CA SER A 100 -14.83 -10.78 -7.74
C SER A 100 -14.79 -12.31 -7.73
N SER A 101 -14.61 -12.91 -8.90
CA SER A 101 -14.38 -14.36 -8.98
C SER A 101 -12.99 -14.70 -8.45
N SER A 102 -12.86 -15.81 -7.73
CA SER A 102 -11.59 -16.28 -7.20
C SER A 102 -11.46 -17.79 -7.43
N PRO A 103 -10.34 -18.26 -8.01
CA PRO A 103 -10.10 -19.68 -8.21
C PRO A 103 -9.56 -20.35 -6.93
N SER A 104 -9.35 -19.60 -5.84
CA SER A 104 -8.79 -20.09 -4.58
C SER A 104 -9.75 -20.00 -3.41
N THR A 105 -9.54 -20.88 -2.46
CA THR A 105 -10.15 -20.86 -1.12
C THR A 105 -9.11 -20.65 -0.03
N ARG A 106 -7.85 -20.35 -0.39
CA ARG A 106 -6.74 -20.11 0.52
C ARG A 106 -6.69 -18.63 0.89
N ASP A 107 -6.11 -18.32 2.03
CA ASP A 107 -6.00 -16.93 2.49
C ASP A 107 -5.10 -16.12 1.56
N LEU A 108 -5.57 -14.94 1.17
CA LEU A 108 -4.81 -13.95 0.43
C LEU A 108 -4.38 -12.87 1.42
N TYR A 109 -3.09 -12.57 1.50
CA TYR A 109 -2.51 -11.67 2.48
C TYR A 109 -2.20 -10.29 1.92
N ALA A 110 -1.79 -10.19 0.65
CA ALA A 110 -1.41 -8.93 0.03
C ALA A 110 -1.86 -8.87 -1.44
N VAL A 111 -2.13 -7.65 -1.91
CA VAL A 111 -2.47 -7.36 -3.31
C VAL A 111 -1.80 -6.07 -3.77
N ARG A 112 -1.26 -6.05 -4.99
CA ARG A 112 -0.70 -4.83 -5.61
C ARG A 112 -1.04 -4.77 -7.09
N TRP A 113 -1.21 -3.54 -7.58
CA TRP A 113 -1.18 -3.28 -9.02
C TRP A 113 0.27 -3.31 -9.50
N HIS A 114 0.53 -4.05 -10.57
CA HIS A 114 1.86 -4.22 -11.11
C HIS A 114 1.82 -4.28 -12.64
N GLY A 115 2.51 -3.34 -13.29
CA GLY A 115 2.46 -3.16 -14.74
C GLY A 115 1.04 -2.84 -15.19
N THR A 116 0.31 -3.86 -15.66
CA THR A 116 -1.03 -3.75 -16.24
C THR A 116 -2.08 -4.63 -15.55
N ARG A 117 -1.77 -5.17 -14.37
CA ARG A 117 -2.63 -6.16 -13.70
C ARG A 117 -2.49 -6.13 -12.19
N PHE A 118 -3.49 -6.65 -11.50
CA PHE A 118 -3.37 -6.97 -10.08
C PHE A 118 -2.68 -8.30 -9.87
N ILE A 119 -1.81 -8.35 -8.86
CA ILE A 119 -1.22 -9.58 -8.33
C ILE A 119 -1.62 -9.68 -6.86
N ALA A 120 -2.24 -10.79 -6.50
CA ALA A 120 -2.57 -11.13 -5.12
C ALA A 120 -1.76 -12.34 -4.68
N VAL A 121 -1.22 -12.30 -3.46
CA VAL A 121 -0.45 -13.41 -2.91
C VAL A 121 -0.95 -13.81 -1.52
N GLY A 122 -0.69 -15.05 -1.16
CA GLY A 122 -0.98 -15.55 0.16
C GLY A 122 -0.53 -16.99 0.34
N GLY A 123 -1.39 -17.79 0.97
CA GLY A 123 -1.21 -19.23 1.13
C GLY A 123 -1.13 -19.65 2.59
N ASP A 124 -0.52 -20.82 2.80
CA ASP A 124 -0.44 -21.47 4.10
C ASP A 124 0.79 -22.37 4.16
N TYR A 125 1.15 -22.78 5.37
CA TYR A 125 2.34 -23.57 5.63
C TYR A 125 2.29 -25.01 5.11
N SER A 126 1.11 -25.54 4.80
CA SER A 126 0.98 -26.92 4.34
C SER A 126 1.25 -27.08 2.84
N VAL A 127 0.96 -26.05 2.04
CA VAL A 127 1.09 -26.08 0.58
C VAL A 127 2.10 -25.05 0.05
N GLY A 128 2.24 -23.89 0.68
CA GLY A 128 3.16 -22.81 0.27
C GLY A 128 2.45 -21.57 -0.26
N ALA A 129 3.02 -20.87 -1.23
CA ALA A 129 2.41 -19.67 -1.82
C ALA A 129 1.08 -19.99 -2.52
N GLU A 130 0.14 -19.06 -2.47
CA GLU A 130 -0.91 -18.88 -3.47
C GLU A 130 -0.59 -17.59 -4.23
N THR A 131 -0.76 -17.58 -5.55
CA THR A 131 -0.59 -16.38 -6.37
C THR A 131 -1.70 -16.33 -7.39
N LEU A 132 -2.43 -15.22 -7.40
CA LEU A 132 -3.51 -14.96 -8.34
C LEU A 132 -3.19 -13.69 -9.13
N GLU A 133 -3.64 -13.64 -10.38
CA GLU A 133 -3.49 -12.48 -11.24
C GLU A 133 -4.83 -12.10 -11.88
N SER A 134 -5.00 -10.82 -12.18
CA SER A 134 -6.19 -10.30 -12.86
C SER A 134 -5.89 -8.98 -13.56
N ASP A 135 -6.19 -8.90 -14.86
CA ASP A 135 -6.03 -7.68 -15.65
C ASP A 135 -7.19 -6.67 -15.41
N ASP A 136 -8.31 -7.15 -14.87
CA ASP A 136 -9.57 -6.39 -14.74
C ASP A 136 -10.10 -6.28 -13.30
N GLY A 137 -9.40 -6.86 -12.31
CA GLY A 137 -9.80 -6.90 -10.89
C GLY A 137 -11.06 -7.73 -10.59
N ILE A 138 -11.77 -8.24 -11.60
CA ILE A 138 -13.06 -8.94 -11.48
C ILE A 138 -12.88 -10.44 -11.70
N THR A 139 -12.08 -10.82 -12.68
CA THR A 139 -11.82 -12.21 -13.06
C THR A 139 -10.39 -12.58 -12.72
N TRP A 140 -10.23 -13.54 -11.80
CA TRP A 140 -8.91 -13.94 -11.31
C TRP A 140 -8.52 -15.33 -11.79
N THR A 141 -7.27 -15.47 -12.18
CA THR A 141 -6.67 -16.73 -12.60
C THR A 141 -5.45 -17.06 -11.75
N ARG A 142 -5.01 -18.32 -11.82
CA ARG A 142 -3.69 -18.70 -11.32
C ARG A 142 -2.69 -18.61 -12.47
N PRO A 143 -1.53 -17.95 -12.29
CA PRO A 143 -0.44 -18.07 -13.23
C PRO A 143 -0.02 -19.54 -13.37
N ASP A 144 0.25 -20.00 -14.59
CA ASP A 144 0.77 -21.35 -14.84
C ASP A 144 2.29 -21.39 -14.59
N LEU A 145 2.69 -21.04 -13.37
CA LEU A 145 4.09 -20.90 -12.94
C LEU A 145 4.31 -21.56 -11.58
N PRO A 146 5.52 -22.06 -11.30
CA PRO A 146 5.81 -22.71 -10.02
C PRO A 146 5.60 -21.77 -8.82
N ALA A 147 4.85 -22.23 -7.83
CA ALA A 147 4.67 -21.51 -6.57
C ALA A 147 5.82 -21.82 -5.58
N PRO A 148 6.38 -20.81 -4.89
CA PRO A 148 7.29 -21.05 -3.78
C PRO A 148 6.66 -21.89 -2.68
N LYS A 149 7.48 -22.67 -1.96
CA LYS A 149 7.04 -23.34 -0.73
C LYS A 149 6.74 -22.36 0.42
N HIS A 150 7.25 -21.15 0.34
CA HIS A 150 6.99 -20.10 1.32
C HIS A 150 5.63 -19.49 1.04
N MET A 151 4.78 -19.35 2.04
CA MET A 151 3.63 -18.47 1.89
C MET A 151 4.15 -17.03 1.79
N LEU A 152 3.61 -16.25 0.86
CA LEU A 152 4.01 -14.87 0.64
C LEU A 152 3.06 -13.96 1.41
N VAL A 153 3.59 -13.01 2.17
CA VAL A 153 2.82 -12.23 3.15
C VAL A 153 2.67 -10.76 2.81
N ASP A 154 3.54 -10.21 1.97
CA ASP A 154 3.51 -8.81 1.58
C ASP A 154 4.15 -8.61 0.19
N LEU A 155 3.77 -7.52 -0.48
CA LEU A 155 4.15 -7.16 -1.84
C LEU A 155 4.51 -5.68 -1.96
N ALA A 156 5.55 -5.39 -2.71
CA ALA A 156 5.83 -4.03 -3.21
C ALA A 156 6.29 -4.08 -4.66
N GLY A 157 5.88 -3.10 -5.45
CA GLY A 157 6.33 -2.95 -6.82
C GLY A 157 6.54 -1.50 -7.22
N ASP A 158 7.47 -1.27 -8.15
CA ASP A 158 7.79 0.04 -8.73
C ASP A 158 7.15 0.24 -10.12
N GLY A 159 6.20 -0.64 -10.47
CA GLY A 159 5.58 -0.74 -11.80
C GLY A 159 6.33 -1.61 -12.81
N VAL A 160 7.59 -1.99 -12.53
CA VAL A 160 8.43 -2.83 -13.40
C VAL A 160 8.94 -4.08 -12.67
N THR A 161 9.43 -3.90 -11.45
CA THR A 161 9.87 -4.92 -10.52
C THR A 161 8.77 -5.17 -9.50
N LEU A 162 8.48 -6.45 -9.22
CA LEU A 162 7.62 -6.86 -8.11
C LEU A 162 8.43 -7.72 -7.14
N VAL A 163 8.37 -7.34 -5.87
CA VAL A 163 9.05 -8.01 -4.77
C VAL A 163 8.00 -8.55 -3.80
N ALA A 164 8.25 -9.74 -3.27
CA ALA A 164 7.49 -10.32 -2.18
C ALA A 164 8.40 -10.71 -1.03
N ILE A 165 7.85 -10.71 0.18
CA ILE A 165 8.44 -11.39 1.34
C ILE A 165 7.58 -12.56 1.75
N GLY A 166 8.20 -13.63 2.25
CA GLY A 166 7.49 -14.86 2.60
C GLY A 166 8.13 -15.66 3.72
N ASN A 167 7.29 -16.47 4.37
CA ASN A 167 7.65 -17.29 5.53
C ASN A 167 7.40 -18.78 5.24
N TYR A 168 8.23 -19.68 5.78
CA TYR A 168 8.01 -21.13 5.70
C TYR A 168 8.30 -21.80 7.04
N GLN A 169 7.34 -22.59 7.55
CA GLN A 169 7.37 -23.13 8.92
C GLN A 169 8.58 -24.01 9.23
N ALA A 170 9.08 -24.76 8.26
CA ALA A 170 10.20 -25.68 8.46
C ALA A 170 11.58 -25.00 8.34
N ASP A 171 11.63 -23.78 7.81
CA ASP A 171 12.88 -23.03 7.63
C ASP A 171 12.93 -21.88 8.65
N ALA A 172 13.27 -22.22 9.89
CA ALA A 172 13.62 -21.22 10.91
C ALA A 172 14.85 -20.35 10.52
N MET A 173 15.42 -20.57 9.33
CA MET A 173 16.63 -19.90 8.82
C MET A 173 16.51 -19.32 7.40
N ASN A 174 15.39 -19.47 6.68
CA ASN A 174 15.24 -18.94 5.31
C ASN A 174 13.91 -18.18 5.13
N PHE A 175 13.75 -17.04 5.81
CA PHE A 175 12.73 -16.07 5.39
C PHE A 175 13.15 -15.49 4.04
N GLY A 176 12.30 -15.64 3.02
CA GLY A 176 12.66 -15.36 1.64
C GLY A 176 12.20 -13.99 1.18
N ALA A 177 13.10 -13.25 0.55
CA ALA A 177 12.73 -12.23 -0.44
C ALA A 177 12.60 -12.92 -1.81
N PHE A 178 11.57 -12.55 -2.57
CA PHE A 178 11.28 -13.12 -3.87
C PHE A 178 11.09 -12.00 -4.88
N ASN A 179 11.55 -12.21 -6.10
CA ASN A 179 11.26 -11.34 -7.23
C ASN A 179 10.39 -12.07 -8.23
N TRP A 180 9.40 -11.36 -8.76
CA TRP A 180 8.65 -11.83 -9.91
C TRP A 180 9.51 -11.72 -11.17
N GLN A 181 9.51 -12.77 -11.99
CA GLN A 181 10.12 -12.78 -13.31
C GLN A 181 9.12 -13.30 -14.33
N ASP A 182 8.87 -12.52 -15.37
CA ASP A 182 7.90 -12.89 -16.40
C ASP A 182 8.25 -14.22 -17.08
N GLY A 183 7.25 -15.09 -17.20
CA GLY A 183 7.41 -16.44 -17.73
C GLY A 183 8.14 -17.44 -16.82
N VAL A 184 8.62 -17.01 -15.65
CA VAL A 184 9.32 -17.86 -14.68
C VAL A 184 8.58 -17.94 -13.34
N GLY A 185 7.98 -16.84 -12.89
CA GLY A 185 7.29 -16.72 -11.61
C GLY A 185 8.21 -16.20 -10.51
N TRP A 186 7.99 -16.67 -9.28
CA TRP A 186 8.75 -16.22 -8.12
C TRP A 186 10.13 -16.87 -8.03
N VAL A 187 11.17 -16.03 -8.07
CA VAL A 187 12.54 -16.47 -7.84
C VAL A 187 12.98 -16.07 -6.44
N GLN A 188 13.25 -17.07 -5.60
CA GLN A 188 13.81 -16.84 -4.27
C GLN A 188 15.21 -16.25 -4.38
N ARG A 189 15.45 -15.19 -3.62
CA ARG A 189 16.73 -14.50 -3.59
C ARG A 189 17.56 -14.99 -2.41
N VAL A 190 18.75 -15.54 -2.72
CA VAL A 190 19.71 -16.08 -1.73
C VAL A 190 20.52 -14.96 -1.07
N ASP A 191 20.55 -13.77 -1.66
CA ASP A 191 21.00 -12.57 -0.96
C ASP A 191 20.01 -12.11 0.09
N GLY A 192 18.85 -12.77 0.29
CA GLY A 192 17.97 -12.64 1.46
C GLY A 192 18.74 -12.80 2.78
N SER A 193 18.19 -12.23 3.86
CA SER A 193 18.83 -12.08 5.19
C SER A 193 19.93 -13.13 5.46
N PRO A 194 21.23 -12.78 5.42
CA PRO A 194 22.34 -13.75 5.51
C PRO A 194 22.38 -14.54 6.82
N THR A 195 21.54 -14.18 7.79
CA THR A 195 21.43 -14.77 9.13
C THR A 195 20.06 -15.38 9.42
N GLY A 196 19.16 -15.48 8.43
CA GLY A 196 17.86 -16.16 8.60
C GLY A 196 16.80 -15.43 9.43
N ASP A 197 16.88 -14.10 9.55
CA ASP A 197 15.90 -13.31 10.30
C ASP A 197 14.71 -12.87 9.43
N ARG A 198 13.56 -12.68 10.08
CA ARG A 198 12.27 -12.38 9.46
C ARG A 198 12.14 -10.90 9.09
N TYR A 199 11.78 -10.64 7.83
CA TYR A 199 11.14 -9.40 7.41
C TYR A 199 9.62 -9.57 7.47
N SER A 200 8.93 -8.53 7.89
CA SER A 200 7.47 -8.55 8.07
C SER A 200 6.76 -7.36 7.44
N ALA A 201 7.50 -6.35 6.98
CA ALA A 201 6.98 -5.23 6.20
C ALA A 201 7.90 -4.95 5.00
N LEU A 202 7.30 -4.70 3.85
CA LEU A 202 7.95 -4.39 2.58
C LEU A 202 7.28 -3.15 1.97
N GLY A 203 8.07 -2.26 1.38
CA GLY A 203 7.55 -1.07 0.72
C GLY A 203 8.42 -0.61 -0.44
N HIS A 204 7.82 0.22 -1.29
CA HIS A 204 8.45 0.88 -2.42
C HIS A 204 8.57 2.40 -2.14
N GLY A 205 9.71 3.01 -2.53
CA GLY A 205 10.05 4.38 -2.15
C GLY A 205 11.48 4.76 -2.57
N ALA A 206 12.11 5.72 -1.88
CA ALA A 206 13.52 6.04 -2.12
C ALA A 206 14.37 5.68 -0.90
N PRO A 207 15.35 4.77 -0.99
CA PRO A 207 15.75 3.94 -2.15
C PRO A 207 14.65 2.98 -2.63
N ASN A 208 14.66 2.56 -3.91
CA ASN A 208 13.54 1.91 -4.62
C ASN A 208 12.69 0.95 -3.76
N PHE A 209 13.33 0.07 -2.98
CA PHE A 209 12.64 -0.79 -2.03
C PHE A 209 13.28 -0.76 -0.64
N ALA A 210 12.47 -0.98 0.38
CA ALA A 210 12.90 -1.20 1.75
C ALA A 210 12.14 -2.36 2.39
N MET A 211 12.81 -3.09 3.28
CA MET A 211 12.24 -4.19 4.07
C MET A 211 12.58 -3.99 5.53
N LEU A 212 11.60 -4.15 6.40
CA LEU A 212 11.75 -4.05 7.84
C LEU A 212 11.36 -5.36 8.54
N GLY A 213 12.19 -5.73 9.51
CA GLY A 213 11.96 -6.84 10.42
C GLY A 213 12.26 -6.41 11.87
N PRO A 214 12.02 -7.28 12.86
CA PRO A 214 12.09 -6.86 14.26
C PRO A 214 13.43 -6.33 14.76
N ILE A 215 14.51 -6.76 14.11
CA ILE A 215 15.89 -6.47 14.53
C ILE A 215 16.76 -5.96 13.37
N LYS A 216 16.19 -5.76 12.18
CA LYS A 216 16.97 -5.35 10.99
C LYS A 216 16.12 -4.66 9.95
N SER A 217 16.80 -3.93 9.09
CA SER A 217 16.27 -3.37 7.86
C SER A 217 17.19 -3.71 6.69
N ALA A 218 16.62 -3.71 5.50
CA ALA A 218 17.34 -3.81 4.25
C ALA A 218 16.74 -2.84 3.23
N TYR A 219 17.55 -2.43 2.27
CA TYR A 219 17.11 -1.60 1.17
C TYR A 219 17.73 -2.03 -0.15
N SER A 220 17.05 -1.73 -1.25
CA SER A 220 17.49 -2.07 -2.59
C SER A 220 17.11 -0.96 -3.58
N GLY A 221 18.00 -0.70 -4.54
CA GLY A 221 17.71 0.20 -5.66
C GLY A 221 17.09 -0.50 -6.86
N ASP A 222 17.27 -1.81 -6.99
CA ASP A 222 16.85 -2.62 -8.14
C ASP A 222 15.88 -3.75 -7.76
N GLY A 223 15.57 -3.90 -6.48
CA GLY A 223 14.78 -5.00 -5.92
C GLY A 223 15.49 -6.36 -5.96
N LEU A 224 16.67 -6.46 -6.56
CA LEU A 224 17.41 -7.70 -6.82
C LEU A 224 18.63 -7.86 -5.93
N THR A 225 19.24 -6.74 -5.53
CA THR A 225 20.45 -6.68 -4.71
C THR A 225 20.14 -5.90 -3.44
N TRP A 226 20.27 -6.55 -2.29
CA TRP A 226 19.89 -5.96 -1.00
C TRP A 226 21.10 -5.55 -0.16
N ASN A 227 21.05 -4.32 0.37
CA ASN A 227 22.01 -3.80 1.34
C ASN A 227 21.42 -3.92 2.74
N TYR A 228 22.18 -4.55 3.65
CA TYR A 228 21.73 -4.84 5.01
C TYR A 228 22.35 -3.91 6.02
N THR A 229 21.54 -3.46 6.98
CA THR A 229 22.00 -2.59 8.07
C THR A 229 21.90 -3.35 9.40
N PRO A 230 22.99 -3.38 10.20
CA PRO A 230 23.01 -4.18 11.43
C PRO A 230 22.13 -3.59 12.54
N LEU A 231 21.45 -4.51 13.24
CA LEU A 231 20.88 -4.45 14.59
C LEU A 231 20.61 -3.06 15.16
N PHE A 232 19.53 -2.44 14.70
CA PHE A 232 18.74 -1.58 15.59
C PHE A 232 17.72 -2.51 16.26
N ASN A 233 17.84 -2.76 17.57
CA ASN A 233 16.79 -3.46 18.31
C ASN A 233 15.59 -2.52 18.40
N LEU A 234 14.77 -2.52 17.34
CA LEU A 234 13.56 -1.73 17.30
C LEU A 234 12.54 -2.27 18.33
N ALA A 235 12.73 -3.50 18.83
CA ALA A 235 11.71 -4.27 19.55
C ALA A 235 10.33 -4.16 18.86
N ALA A 236 10.36 -3.96 17.53
CA ALA A 236 9.20 -3.65 16.72
C ALA A 236 8.74 -4.94 16.06
N ASP A 237 7.45 -5.13 15.97
CA ASP A 237 6.84 -6.07 15.03
C ASP A 237 6.33 -5.23 13.86
N PRO A 238 7.17 -4.80 12.90
CA PRO A 238 6.72 -3.94 11.81
C PRO A 238 5.74 -4.71 10.93
N ARG A 239 4.62 -4.07 10.58
CA ARG A 239 3.52 -4.68 9.82
C ARG A 239 3.21 -3.93 8.54
N GLY A 240 3.29 -2.60 8.59
CA GLY A 240 3.15 -1.74 7.42
C GLY A 240 4.40 -0.90 7.20
N LEU A 241 4.71 -0.64 5.93
CA LEU A 241 5.83 0.18 5.50
C LEU A 241 5.42 1.00 4.27
N THR A 242 5.52 2.31 4.35
CA THR A 242 5.21 3.21 3.25
C THR A 242 6.29 4.28 3.07
N TYR A 243 6.32 4.89 1.90
CA TYR A 243 7.15 6.04 1.59
C TYR A 243 6.26 7.23 1.22
N GLY A 244 6.59 8.41 1.75
CA GLY A 244 5.80 9.60 1.52
C GLY A 244 6.48 10.87 2.04
N PRO A 245 5.70 11.89 2.44
CA PRO A 245 6.26 13.12 2.99
C PRO A 245 7.22 12.84 4.17
N GLY A 246 8.45 13.34 4.09
CA GLY A 246 9.45 13.13 5.13
C GLY A 246 10.18 11.78 5.09
N GLY A 247 9.87 10.91 4.13
CA GLY A 247 10.57 9.65 3.87
C GLY A 247 9.74 8.42 4.19
N TRP A 248 10.42 7.38 4.68
CA TRP A 248 9.84 6.11 5.09
C TRP A 248 9.15 6.19 6.43
N ILE A 249 8.00 5.55 6.51
CA ILE A 249 7.23 5.35 7.73
C ILE A 249 6.93 3.87 7.88
N ALA A 250 7.28 3.33 9.05
CA ALA A 250 6.90 1.98 9.43
C ALA A 250 6.03 1.99 10.67
N VAL A 251 5.03 1.13 10.69
CA VAL A 251 4.10 0.96 11.82
C VAL A 251 4.03 -0.50 12.24
N GLY A 252 3.68 -0.75 13.51
CA GLY A 252 3.68 -2.13 13.98
C GLY A 252 3.17 -2.37 15.40
N GLY A 253 3.70 -3.45 15.99
CA GLY A 253 3.34 -3.94 17.32
C GLY A 253 3.43 -2.88 18.42
N GLY A 254 2.49 -2.93 19.37
CA GLY A 254 2.43 -2.00 20.50
C GLY A 254 2.14 -0.54 20.11
N GLY A 255 1.68 -0.30 18.88
CA GLY A 255 1.41 1.03 18.36
C GLY A 255 2.65 1.75 17.88
N GLN A 256 3.77 1.05 17.70
CA GLN A 256 5.05 1.66 17.35
C GLN A 256 4.99 2.33 15.98
N ILE A 257 5.63 3.51 15.89
CA ILE A 257 5.82 4.26 14.65
C ILE A 257 7.30 4.59 14.52
N LEU A 258 7.86 4.33 13.35
CA LEU A 258 9.25 4.60 13.01
C LEU A 258 9.31 5.47 11.76
N ALA A 259 10.25 6.40 11.74
CA ALA A 259 10.52 7.22 10.55
C ALA A 259 11.98 7.12 10.14
N SER A 260 12.22 7.13 8.83
CA SER A 260 13.56 7.11 8.25
C SER A 260 13.59 7.89 6.94
N ALA A 261 14.63 8.71 6.73
CA ALA A 261 14.83 9.40 5.46
C ALA A 261 15.52 8.52 4.39
N ASP A 262 16.18 7.44 4.81
CA ASP A 262 17.13 6.67 3.99
C ASP A 262 16.91 5.15 4.01
N ALA A 263 15.88 4.67 4.72
CA ALA A 263 15.62 3.26 5.03
C ALA A 263 16.72 2.54 5.84
N ILE A 264 17.71 3.28 6.33
CA ILE A 264 18.87 2.77 7.08
C ILE A 264 18.75 3.16 8.55
N THR A 265 18.55 4.44 8.80
CA THR A 265 18.49 5.00 10.14
C THR A 265 17.04 5.23 10.52
N TRP A 266 16.56 4.47 11.50
CA TRP A 266 15.18 4.51 11.96
C TRP A 266 15.07 5.20 13.31
N LEU A 267 14.14 6.12 13.41
CA LEU A 267 13.88 6.85 14.64
C LEU A 267 12.46 6.58 15.12
N VAL A 268 12.33 6.22 16.39
CA VAL A 268 11.02 6.04 17.03
C VAL A 268 10.27 7.39 17.07
N ARG A 269 8.98 7.34 16.78
CA ARG A 269 8.05 8.47 16.86
C ARG A 269 7.00 8.20 17.92
N ALA A 270 6.49 9.30 18.49
CA ALA A 270 5.40 9.21 19.44
C ALA A 270 4.14 8.73 18.71
N SER A 271 3.51 7.70 19.26
CA SER A 271 2.24 7.17 18.77
C SER A 271 1.11 7.62 19.69
N PRO A 272 -0.07 7.94 19.13
CA PRO A 272 -1.26 8.16 19.93
C PRO A 272 -1.88 6.85 20.45
N PHE A 273 -1.35 5.69 20.04
CA PHE A 273 -1.88 4.37 20.38
C PHE A 273 -0.88 3.49 21.13
N MET A 274 -1.42 2.57 21.93
CA MET A 274 -0.66 1.55 22.66
C MET A 274 -0.95 0.12 22.16
N THR A 275 -1.81 -0.02 21.15
CA THR A 275 -2.18 -1.28 20.49
C THR A 275 -1.63 -1.31 19.06
N ASN A 276 -1.53 -2.49 18.47
CA ASN A 276 -0.85 -2.68 17.19
C ASN A 276 -1.46 -1.81 16.08
N LEU A 277 -0.57 -1.22 15.30
CA LEU A 277 -0.86 -0.68 13.97
C LEU A 277 -0.48 -1.75 12.96
N ASN A 278 -1.38 -2.02 12.02
CA ASN A 278 -1.27 -3.13 11.07
C ASN A 278 -0.76 -2.69 9.71
N ASP A 279 -1.12 -1.48 9.27
CA ASP A 279 -0.68 -1.00 7.97
C ASP A 279 -0.64 0.53 7.90
N VAL A 280 0.09 1.06 6.93
CA VAL A 280 0.26 2.50 6.67
C VAL A 280 0.30 2.80 5.18
N ALA A 281 -0.41 3.84 4.77
CA ALA A 281 -0.45 4.35 3.40
C ALA A 281 -0.14 5.84 3.34
N SER A 282 0.20 6.32 2.14
CA SER A 282 0.48 7.73 1.88
C SER A 282 -0.28 8.18 0.62
N ASP A 283 -0.80 9.41 0.63
CA ASP A 283 -1.37 10.10 -0.55
C ASP A 283 -0.36 11.02 -1.26
N GLY A 284 0.90 10.99 -0.80
CA GLY A 284 1.97 11.90 -1.21
C GLY A 284 1.99 13.24 -0.47
N GLN A 285 1.01 13.53 0.38
CA GLN A 285 0.87 14.75 1.19
C GLN A 285 0.72 14.46 2.69
N ARG A 286 0.26 13.27 3.06
CA ARG A 286 0.13 12.76 4.42
C ARG A 286 0.25 11.23 4.43
N HIS A 287 0.53 10.71 5.60
CA HIS A 287 0.45 9.30 5.95
C HIS A 287 -0.81 9.00 6.73
N VAL A 288 -1.34 7.80 6.58
CA VAL A 288 -2.47 7.24 7.35
C VAL A 288 -2.06 5.87 7.85
N ALA A 289 -2.14 5.65 9.15
CA ALA A 289 -1.90 4.35 9.78
C ALA A 289 -3.20 3.80 10.36
N VAL A 290 -3.40 2.48 10.22
CA VAL A 290 -4.60 1.78 10.70
C VAL A 290 -4.23 0.58 11.58
N GLY A 291 -5.13 0.12 12.45
CA GLY A 291 -4.84 -1.02 13.31
C GLY A 291 -5.97 -1.57 14.18
N VAL A 292 -5.56 -2.16 15.31
CA VAL A 292 -6.44 -2.87 16.26
C VAL A 292 -7.50 -1.94 16.83
N GLY A 293 -8.74 -2.44 16.95
CA GLY A 293 -9.84 -1.69 17.55
C GLY A 293 -10.37 -0.55 16.69
N GLY A 294 -10.10 -0.58 15.38
CA GLY A 294 -10.47 0.48 14.45
C GLY A 294 -9.53 1.68 14.51
N ASN A 295 -8.38 1.59 15.19
CA ASN A 295 -7.42 2.68 15.30
C ASN A 295 -7.10 3.27 13.91
N ILE A 296 -7.20 4.59 13.81
CA ILE A 296 -6.77 5.36 12.64
C ILE A 296 -6.04 6.60 13.15
N ALA A 297 -4.85 6.87 12.60
CA ALA A 297 -4.16 8.15 12.79
C ALA A 297 -3.57 8.62 11.47
N TYR A 298 -3.41 9.94 11.33
CA TYR A 298 -2.76 10.54 10.17
C TYR A 298 -1.64 11.49 10.57
N SER A 299 -0.72 11.72 9.64
CA SER A 299 0.43 12.60 9.83
C SER A 299 0.84 13.27 8.51
N PRO A 300 0.89 14.61 8.43
CA PRO A 300 1.39 15.31 7.24
C PRO A 300 2.89 15.13 6.98
N ASP A 301 3.68 14.80 8.01
CA ASP A 301 5.14 14.81 7.96
C ASP A 301 5.80 13.51 8.43
N GLY A 302 5.01 12.55 8.92
CA GLY A 302 5.49 11.30 9.49
C GLY A 302 6.13 11.46 10.88
N LEU A 303 6.11 12.67 11.45
CA LEU A 303 6.71 12.99 12.75
C LEU A 303 5.64 13.17 13.82
N THR A 304 4.56 13.88 13.50
CA THR A 304 3.47 14.19 14.42
C THR A 304 2.20 13.49 13.98
N TRP A 305 1.62 12.70 14.88
CA TRP A 305 0.47 11.84 14.57
C TRP A 305 -0.76 12.28 15.33
N THR A 306 -1.86 12.43 14.60
CA THR A 306 -3.17 12.80 15.15
C THR A 306 -4.09 11.60 15.06
N ALA A 307 -4.59 11.13 16.22
CA ALA A 307 -5.61 10.08 16.26
C ALA A 307 -6.96 10.60 15.78
N VAL A 308 -7.70 9.71 15.13
CA VAL A 308 -9.05 9.95 14.62
C VAL A 308 -10.04 9.15 15.46
N THR A 309 -11.24 9.71 15.64
CA THR A 309 -12.36 8.94 16.22
C THR A 309 -12.76 7.84 15.23
N PRO A 310 -12.61 6.56 15.60
CA PRO A 310 -12.78 5.50 14.64
C PRO A 310 -14.27 5.33 14.28
N PRO A 311 -14.61 5.14 12.98
CA PRO A 311 -16.00 4.97 12.57
C PRO A 311 -16.57 3.59 12.94
N LEU A 312 -15.69 2.63 13.26
CA LEU A 312 -16.00 1.26 13.68
C LEU A 312 -15.00 0.77 14.72
N THR A 313 -15.29 -0.35 15.38
CA THR A 313 -14.40 -0.93 16.42
C THR A 313 -13.70 -2.21 15.97
N SER A 314 -13.96 -2.70 14.76
CA SER A 314 -13.27 -3.86 14.18
C SER A 314 -11.81 -3.53 13.84
N GLU A 315 -10.94 -4.53 13.91
CA GLU A 315 -9.54 -4.38 13.52
C GLU A 315 -9.42 -4.07 12.03
N LEU A 316 -8.65 -3.04 11.69
CA LEU A 316 -8.26 -2.71 10.32
C LEU A 316 -6.90 -3.34 10.03
N ARG A 317 -6.78 -4.02 8.89
CA ARG A 317 -5.61 -4.84 8.53
C ARG A 317 -4.76 -4.22 7.44
N GLY A 318 -5.38 -3.63 6.42
CA GLY A 318 -4.69 -3.02 5.28
C GLY A 318 -5.28 -1.65 4.96
N VAL A 319 -4.45 -0.77 4.39
CA VAL A 319 -4.86 0.56 3.92
C VAL A 319 -4.13 0.91 2.63
N ALA A 320 -4.85 1.48 1.67
CA ALA A 320 -4.28 1.99 0.43
C ALA A 320 -4.82 3.36 0.08
N HIS A 321 -4.10 4.04 -0.81
CA HIS A 321 -4.55 5.28 -1.44
C HIS A 321 -4.47 5.15 -2.97
N THR A 322 -5.28 5.91 -3.71
CA THR A 322 -5.29 5.96 -5.19
C THR A 322 -3.97 6.32 -5.86
N ARG A 323 -2.98 6.80 -5.10
CA ARG A 323 -1.72 7.35 -5.60
C ARG A 323 -0.48 6.62 -5.08
N GLN A 324 -0.66 5.41 -4.55
CA GLN A 324 0.44 4.58 -4.04
C GLN A 324 1.32 4.03 -5.15
#